data_AF-S4PYT1-F1
#
_entry.id   AF-S4PYT1-F1
#
_cell.length_a   1.000
_cell.length_b   1.000
_cell.length_c   1.000
_cell.angle_alpha   90.00
_cell.angle_beta   90.00
_cell.angle_gamma   90.00
#
_symmetry.space_group_name_H-M   'P 1'
#
loop_
_entity.id
_entity.type
_entity.pdbx_description
1 polymer ?
#
loop_
_entity_poly.entity_id
_entity_poly.type
_entity_poly.pdbx_seq_one_letter_code
_entity_poly.pdbx_strand_id
1 'polypeptide(L)'
;MEIIKWFNASDLREALAIIKEGYGMRLKGIHFISGSKAIDAIVAVFKQVLSSKVAERLHVHKSMDEVFEFVDKDIIPVEYGGNEKP
;
A
#
# COMPACT_ATOMS: atom_id res chain seq x y z
N MET A 1 8.23 19.59 2.47
CA MET A 1 9.40 18.69 2.69
C MET A 1 9.42 18.05 4.08
N GLU A 2 8.70 18.56 5.08
CA GLU A 2 8.65 17.95 6.43
C GLU A 2 8.00 16.55 6.48
N ILE A 3 7.09 16.21 5.55
CA ILE A 3 6.46 14.87 5.48
C ILE A 3 7.48 13.76 5.19
N ILE A 4 8.54 14.07 4.44
CA ILE A 4 9.60 13.09 4.10
C ILE A 4 10.37 12.67 5.35
N LYS A 5 10.49 13.53 6.37
CA LYS A 5 11.18 13.19 7.62
C LYS A 5 10.50 12.06 8.39
N TRP A 6 9.18 11.90 8.23
CA TRP A 6 8.41 10.83 8.86
C TRP A 6 8.49 9.51 8.08
N PHE A 7 8.97 9.54 6.83
CA PHE A 7 9.06 8.38 5.96
C PHE A 7 10.53 8.06 5.66
N ASN A 8 11.07 7.10 6.40
CA ASN A 8 12.44 6.65 6.25
C ASN A 8 12.51 5.38 5.39
N ALA A 9 13.43 5.36 4.42
CA ALA A 9 13.66 4.23 3.54
C ALA A 9 14.21 3.00 4.28
N SER A 10 14.93 3.17 5.40
CA SER A 10 15.35 2.03 6.24
C SER A 10 14.15 1.34 6.86
N ASP A 11 13.23 2.11 7.43
CA ASP A 11 12.05 1.59 8.13
C ASP A 11 11.15 0.82 7.14
N LEU A 12 11.04 1.31 5.90
CA LEU A 12 10.35 0.59 4.82
C LEU A 12 11.03 -0.75 4.50
N ARG A 13 12.37 -0.80 4.46
CA ARG A 13 13.10 -2.05 4.21
C ARG A 13 12.92 -3.03 5.37
N GLU A 14 13.01 -2.55 6.61
CA GLU A 14 12.79 -3.36 7.82
C GLU A 14 11.36 -3.91 7.87
N ALA A 15 10.35 -3.07 7.63
CA ALA A 15 8.95 -3.51 7.56
C ALA A 15 8.77 -4.62 6.52
N LEU A 16 9.40 -4.50 5.36
CA LEU A 16 9.35 -5.53 4.32
C LEU A 16 10.11 -6.80 4.68
N ALA A 17 11.22 -6.72 5.40
CA ALA A 17 11.93 -7.87 5.93
C ALA A 17 11.08 -8.59 6.97
N ILE A 18 10.45 -7.86 7.89
CA ILE A 18 9.53 -8.43 8.88
C ILE A 18 8.38 -9.16 8.18
N ILE A 19 7.72 -8.55 7.20
CA ILE A 19 6.61 -9.18 6.47
C ILE A 19 7.06 -10.44 5.72
N LYS A 20 8.17 -10.36 4.96
CA LYS A 20 8.60 -11.45 4.06
C LYS A 20 9.40 -12.54 4.75
N GLU A 21 10.36 -12.15 5.58
CA GLU A 21 11.33 -13.04 6.23
C GLU A 21 10.86 -13.41 7.63
N GLY A 22 10.33 -12.45 8.40
CA GLY A 22 9.82 -12.69 9.75
C GLY A 22 8.54 -13.51 9.77
N TYR A 23 7.51 -13.08 9.04
CA TYR A 23 6.22 -13.77 8.98
C TYR A 23 6.07 -14.75 7.80
N GLY A 24 7.05 -14.83 6.89
CA GLY A 24 6.94 -15.67 5.70
C GLY A 24 5.82 -15.25 4.74
N MET A 25 5.28 -14.03 4.88
CA MET A 25 4.10 -13.62 4.12
C MET A 25 4.46 -13.29 2.67
N ARG A 26 3.60 -13.74 1.76
CA ARG A 26 3.68 -13.37 0.35
C ARG A 26 2.83 -12.14 0.09
N LEU A 27 3.46 -10.98 -0.01
CA LEU A 27 2.79 -9.75 -0.45
C LEU A 27 2.06 -9.99 -1.78
N LYS A 28 0.81 -9.56 -1.89
CA LYS A 28 0.00 -9.65 -3.12
C LYS A 28 -0.24 -8.27 -3.73
N GLY A 29 -0.52 -7.29 -2.88
CA GLY A 29 -0.70 -5.89 -3.23
C GLY A 29 -0.57 -5.01 -1.99
N ILE A 30 -0.19 -3.75 -2.18
CA ILE A 30 -0.24 -2.68 -1.18
C ILE A 30 -1.01 -1.54 -1.85
N HIS A 31 -2.17 -1.20 -1.29
CA HIS A 31 -3.15 -0.29 -1.90
C HIS A 31 -3.28 0.95 -1.02
N PHE A 32 -2.90 2.11 -1.57
CA PHE A 32 -3.12 3.41 -0.95
C PHE A 32 -4.35 4.05 -1.58
N ILE A 33 -5.25 4.61 -0.78
CA ILE A 33 -6.41 5.34 -1.28
C ILE A 33 -6.17 6.82 -0.98
N SER A 34 -5.89 7.61 -2.01
CA SER A 34 -5.59 9.03 -1.89
C SER A 34 -5.63 9.72 -3.26
N GLY A 35 -6.30 10.88 -3.32
CA GLY A 35 -6.20 11.81 -4.46
C GLY A 35 -5.05 12.82 -4.36
N SER A 36 -4.23 12.76 -3.30
CA SER A 36 -3.14 13.71 -3.06
C SER A 36 -1.90 13.40 -3.91
N LYS A 37 -1.48 14.38 -4.71
CA LYS A 37 -0.23 14.33 -5.48
C LYS A 37 1.02 14.12 -4.62
N ALA A 38 0.96 14.49 -3.34
CA ALA A 38 2.07 14.24 -2.41
C ALA A 38 2.26 12.74 -2.14
N ILE A 39 1.16 11.98 -2.04
CA ILE A 39 1.22 10.52 -1.85
C ILE A 39 1.76 9.85 -3.11
N ASP A 40 1.33 10.29 -4.29
CA ASP A 40 1.87 9.78 -5.57
C ASP A 40 3.40 9.95 -5.63
N ALA A 41 3.90 11.12 -5.24
CA ALA A 41 5.32 11.41 -5.21
C ALA A 41 6.07 10.53 -4.19
N ILE A 42 5.53 10.33 -2.98
CA ILE A 42 6.13 9.46 -1.96
C ILE A 42 6.20 8.01 -2.46
N VAL A 43 5.12 7.50 -3.05
CA VAL A 43 5.09 6.13 -3.60
C VAL A 43 6.09 6.00 -4.76
N ALA A 44 6.24 7.02 -5.60
CA ALA A 44 7.25 7.01 -6.66
C ALA A 44 8.69 6.91 -6.08
N VAL A 45 8.98 7.61 -4.98
CA VAL A 45 10.26 7.48 -4.27
C VAL A 45 10.44 6.07 -3.69
N PHE A 46 9.40 5.50 -3.07
CA PHE A 46 9.47 4.13 -2.55
C PHE A 46 9.72 3.11 -3.66
N LYS A 47 9.08 3.23 -4.81
CA LYS A 47 9.30 2.32 -5.94
C LYS A 47 10.76 2.28 -6.39
N GLN A 48 11.54 3.34 -6.21
CA GLN A 48 12.98 3.36 -6.53
C GLN A 48 13.84 2.59 -5.51
N VAL A 49 13.37 2.48 -4.26
CA VAL A 49 14.08 1.80 -3.17
C VAL A 49 13.78 0.30 -3.14
N LEU A 50 12.60 -0.07 -3.62
CA LEU A 50 12.07 -1.42 -3.55
C LEU A 50 12.50 -2.28 -4.73
N SER A 51 12.56 -3.60 -4.52
CA SER A 51 12.72 -4.55 -5.63
C SER A 51 11.57 -4.40 -6.63
N SER A 52 11.82 -4.59 -7.92
CA SER A 52 10.81 -4.53 -8.99
C SER A 52 9.52 -5.28 -8.64
N LYS A 53 9.65 -6.51 -8.15
CA LYS A 53 8.51 -7.36 -7.73
C LYS A 53 7.62 -6.76 -6.63
N VAL A 54 8.19 -5.95 -5.73
CA VAL A 54 7.41 -5.27 -4.67
C VAL A 54 6.90 -3.92 -5.19
N ALA A 55 7.69 -3.21 -5.97
CA ALA A 55 7.31 -1.95 -6.60
C ALA A 55 6.09 -2.10 -7.53
N GLU A 56 6.00 -3.21 -8.28
CA GLU A 56 4.86 -3.58 -9.13
C GLU A 56 3.56 -3.82 -8.36
N ARG A 57 3.66 -4.11 -7.05
CA ARG A 57 2.52 -4.40 -6.16
C ARG A 57 2.03 -3.17 -5.40
N LEU A 58 2.67 -2.01 -5.60
CA LEU A 58 2.26 -0.75 -5.00
C LEU A 58 1.29 -0.02 -5.93
N HIS A 59 0.06 0.15 -5.44
CA HIS A 59 -1.03 0.80 -6.14
C HIS A 59 -1.50 2.02 -5.35
N VAL A 60 -1.77 3.11 -6.06
CA VAL A 60 -2.43 4.30 -5.50
C VAL A 60 -3.74 4.48 -6.25
N HIS A 61 -4.83 4.54 -5.50
CA HIS A 61 -6.20 4.61 -5.97
C HIS A 61 -6.81 5.94 -5.56
N LYS A 62 -7.70 6.49 -6.39
CA LYS A 62 -8.40 7.75 -6.09
C LYS A 62 -9.67 7.54 -5.27
N SER A 63 -10.25 6.34 -5.34
CA SER A 63 -11.48 5.97 -4.65
C SER A 63 -11.46 4.50 -4.24
N MET A 64 -12.43 4.11 -3.42
CA MET A 64 -12.60 2.70 -3.04
C MET A 64 -13.08 1.82 -4.19
N ASP A 65 -13.81 2.39 -5.15
CA ASP A 65 -14.30 1.65 -6.32
C ASP A 65 -13.16 1.03 -7.12
N GLU A 66 -12.03 1.75 -7.27
CA GLU A 66 -10.81 1.24 -7.91
C GLU A 66 -10.16 0.09 -7.11
N VAL A 67 -10.29 0.10 -5.78
CA VAL A 67 -9.78 -0.99 -4.92
C VAL A 67 -10.58 -2.27 -5.11
N PHE A 68 -11.88 -2.16 -5.37
CA PHE A 68 -12.75 -3.32 -5.55
C PHE A 68 -12.43 -4.15 -6.82
N GLU A 69 -11.63 -3.60 -7.75
CA GLU A 69 -11.06 -4.37 -8.87
C GLU A 69 -10.00 -5.39 -8.41
N PHE A 70 -9.43 -5.20 -7.22
CA PHE A 70 -8.36 -6.03 -6.66
C PHE A 70 -8.81 -6.87 -5.47
N VAL A 71 -9.81 -6.39 -4.72
CA VAL A 71 -10.27 -7.00 -3.46
C VAL A 71 -11.78 -7.05 -3.46
N ASP A 72 -12.35 -8.20 -3.10
CA ASP A 72 -13.81 -8.37 -3.05
C ASP A 72 -14.45 -7.39 -2.06
N LYS A 73 -15.55 -6.76 -2.47
CA LYS A 73 -16.30 -5.82 -1.65
C LYS A 73 -16.87 -6.49 -0.40
N ASP A 74 -17.22 -7.77 -0.47
CA ASP A 74 -17.85 -8.51 0.61
C ASP A 74 -16.89 -8.86 1.76
N ILE A 75 -15.58 -8.66 1.60
CA ILE A 75 -14.59 -8.87 2.66
C ILE A 75 -14.05 -7.57 3.27
N ILE A 76 -14.54 -6.42 2.77
CA ILE A 76 -14.10 -5.10 3.23
C ILE A 76 -15.11 -4.55 4.23
N PRO A 77 -14.67 -3.98 5.37
CA PRO A 77 -15.56 -3.38 6.36
C PRO A 77 -16.47 -2.30 5.77
N VAL A 78 -17.69 -2.21 6.30
CA VAL A 78 -18.70 -1.23 5.84
C VAL A 78 -18.22 0.22 6.05
N GLU A 79 -17.36 0.48 7.04
CA GLU A 79 -16.76 1.79 7.31
C GLU A 79 -15.80 2.24 6.20
N TYR A 80 -15.26 1.29 5.42
CA TYR A 80 -14.43 1.57 4.25
C TYR A 80 -15.23 1.50 2.95
N GLY A 81 -16.57 1.40 3.02
CA GLY A 81 -17.45 1.33 1.85
C GLY A 81 -17.64 -0.07 1.27
N GLY A 82 -17.19 -1.11 1.99
CA GLY A 82 -17.43 -2.51 1.64
C GLY A 82 -18.77 -3.05 2.12
N ASN A 83 -18.91 -4.38 2.07
CA ASN A 83 -20.11 -5.12 2.46
C ASN A 83 -19.81 -6.24 3.46
N GLU A 84 -18.69 -6.18 4.21
CA GLU A 84 -18.37 -7.17 5.24
C GLU A 84 -19.59 -7.39 6.14
N LYS A 85 -20.00 -8.65 6.23
CA LYS A 85 -21.11 -9.04 7.09
C LYS A 85 -20.60 -9.05 8.54
N PRO A 86 -21.42 -8.57 9.50
CA PRO A 86 -21.07 -8.62 10.93
C PRO A 86 -20.78 -10.03 11.45
#